data_AF-A0A8T2KDL5-F1
#
_entry.id   AF-A0A8T2KDL5-F1
#
_cell.length_a   1.000
_cell.length_b   1.000
_cell.length_c   1.000
_cell.angle_alpha   90.00
_cell.angle_beta   90.00
_cell.angle_gamma   90.00
#
_symmetry.space_group_name_H-M   'P 1'
#
loop_
_entity.id
_entity.type
_entity.pdbx_description
1 polymer ?
#
loop_
_entity_poly.entity_id
_entity_poly.type
_entity_poly.pdbx_seq_one_letter_code
_entity_poly.pdbx_strand_id
1 'polypeptide(L)'
;MKKSPSDNGDDKLNGTQSKNVNRIGTNNPFLEIPHDPNAAVYKTGFLARKIHADMDGKKTPRGKRGWKTFYAVLKGTVLYLQKDEYKPEKALSEDDLKNAVSVHHALALKATDYEKRPNVLKLKTADWRVFLFQAQSTEEMELWITKINCVAAVFSAPPFPAAIGSQKKFSRPLLPATTTKLTKEEQLKSHETKLKQISTELAEHRSYPPDKKVKSKEVDEYKMKDHYLEFEKTRYEVYVKLLKEGGKELLSANENDNSGLKKSHSSPSLTQDSSPSSAKVKRNVSERKDYRPETPSIKQKVT
;
A
#
# COMPACT_ATOMS: atom_id res chain seq x y z
N MET A 1 -44.17 -60.79 15.38
CA MET A 1 -42.81 -61.28 15.09
C MET A 1 -41.89 -60.08 14.88
N LYS A 2 -40.71 -60.11 15.54
CA LYS A 2 -39.50 -59.27 15.37
C LYS A 2 -39.64 -57.79 15.79
N LYS A 3 -39.24 -57.44 17.01
CA LYS A 3 -37.88 -57.10 17.52
C LYS A 3 -37.43 -55.67 17.14
N SER A 4 -37.52 -54.78 18.13
CA SER A 4 -36.63 -53.63 18.39
C SER A 4 -35.15 -54.11 18.51
N PRO A 5 -34.11 -53.25 18.50
CA PRO A 5 -33.88 -52.33 19.63
C PRO A 5 -33.17 -50.99 19.25
N SER A 6 -33.36 -49.91 20.05
CA SER A 6 -32.38 -49.35 21.00
C SER A 6 -31.35 -48.39 20.37
N ASP A 7 -30.84 -47.34 20.99
CA ASP A 7 -31.00 -46.68 22.29
C ASP A 7 -29.82 -45.68 22.35
N ASN A 8 -29.95 -44.67 23.21
CA ASN A 8 -28.94 -43.69 23.63
C ASN A 8 -28.60 -42.59 22.61
N GLY A 9 -28.52 -41.32 23.00
CA GLY A 9 -28.47 -40.75 24.34
C GLY A 9 -27.77 -39.40 24.19
N ASP A 10 -28.21 -38.44 25.01
CA ASP A 10 -27.77 -37.05 25.03
C ASP A 10 -26.25 -36.85 25.00
N ASP A 11 -25.80 -35.76 24.38
CA ASP A 11 -24.85 -34.86 25.03
C ASP A 11 -24.84 -33.48 24.36
N LYS A 12 -25.37 -32.49 25.10
CA LYS A 12 -25.07 -31.07 24.92
C LYS A 12 -23.61 -30.87 25.33
N LEU A 13 -22.76 -30.44 24.41
CA LEU A 13 -21.56 -29.71 24.79
C LEU A 13 -21.40 -28.41 24.01
N ASN A 14 -21.19 -27.40 24.83
CA ASN A 14 -21.13 -25.98 24.58
C ASN A 14 -19.80 -25.61 23.91
N GLY A 15 -19.83 -24.56 23.09
CA GLY A 15 -18.71 -23.65 22.93
C GLY A 15 -17.49 -24.13 22.13
N THR A 16 -17.38 -23.63 20.90
CA THR A 16 -16.10 -22.98 20.54
C THR A 16 -16.39 -21.78 19.65
N GLN A 17 -16.45 -20.60 20.28
CA GLN A 17 -16.24 -19.34 19.60
C GLN A 17 -14.87 -19.40 18.90
N SER A 18 -14.86 -19.65 17.60
CA SER A 18 -13.64 -19.51 16.81
C SER A 18 -13.42 -18.02 16.55
N LYS A 19 -12.65 -17.44 17.47
CA LYS A 19 -11.98 -16.12 17.47
C LYS A 19 -12.40 -15.18 16.34
N ASN A 20 -13.14 -14.12 16.72
CA ASN A 20 -13.29 -12.91 15.93
C ASN A 20 -11.89 -12.33 15.61
N VAL A 21 -11.35 -12.68 14.44
CA VAL A 21 -10.33 -11.86 13.79
C VAL A 21 -11.05 -10.55 13.44
N ASN A 22 -10.57 -9.42 13.95
CA ASN A 22 -11.13 -8.11 13.62
C ASN A 22 -10.94 -7.86 12.11
N ARG A 23 -12.00 -8.08 11.33
CA ARG A 23 -11.98 -8.00 9.86
C ARG A 23 -12.10 -6.54 9.41
N ILE A 24 -11.30 -6.15 8.43
CA ILE A 24 -11.29 -4.79 7.88
C ILE A 24 -11.49 -4.90 6.37
N GLY A 25 -12.52 -4.26 5.79
CA GLY A 25 -12.68 -4.28 4.34
C GLY A 25 -14.11 -4.12 3.83
N THR A 26 -14.26 -4.33 2.53
CA THR A 26 -15.53 -4.25 1.77
C THR A 26 -16.41 -5.47 2.01
N ASN A 27 -17.70 -5.43 1.63
CA ASN A 27 -18.66 -6.55 1.68
C ASN A 27 -18.26 -7.82 0.87
N ASN A 28 -17.08 -7.86 0.25
CA ASN A 28 -16.56 -9.00 -0.47
C ASN A 28 -15.63 -9.83 0.43
N PRO A 29 -16.00 -11.08 0.80
CA PRO A 29 -15.21 -11.89 1.74
C PRO A 29 -13.81 -12.24 1.22
N PHE A 30 -13.58 -12.19 -0.10
CA PHE A 30 -12.29 -12.51 -0.72
C PHE A 30 -11.26 -11.37 -0.64
N LEU A 31 -11.72 -10.15 -0.32
CA LEU A 31 -10.91 -8.94 -0.21
C LEU A 31 -10.82 -8.43 1.25
N GLU A 32 -11.27 -9.22 2.21
CA GLU A 32 -11.14 -8.92 3.63
C GLU A 32 -9.67 -8.86 4.03
N ILE A 33 -9.28 -7.80 4.73
CA ILE A 33 -7.93 -7.62 5.23
C ILE A 33 -7.81 -8.35 6.57
N PRO A 34 -6.92 -9.37 6.68
CA PRO A 34 -6.67 -10.03 7.95
C PRO A 34 -5.95 -9.06 8.91
N HIS A 35 -6.51 -8.84 10.09
CA HIS A 35 -5.82 -8.12 11.17
C HIS A 35 -5.21 -9.11 12.15
N ASP A 36 -3.88 -9.27 12.10
CA ASP A 36 -3.11 -10.02 13.09
C ASP A 36 -2.27 -9.06 13.95
N PRO A 37 -2.63 -8.86 15.23
CA PRO A 37 -1.86 -8.05 16.16
C PRO A 37 -0.42 -8.52 16.36
N ASN A 38 -0.11 -9.80 16.12
CA ASN A 38 1.20 -10.40 16.33
C ASN A 38 2.04 -10.49 15.06
N ALA A 39 1.53 -10.03 13.92
CA ALA A 39 2.28 -10.03 12.68
C ALA A 39 3.54 -9.16 12.76
N ALA A 40 4.62 -9.61 12.11
CA ALA A 40 5.87 -8.88 12.04
C ALA A 40 5.71 -7.53 11.34
N VAL A 41 6.43 -6.52 11.82
CA VAL A 41 6.54 -5.20 11.17
C VAL A 41 7.78 -5.23 10.27
N TYR A 42 7.61 -4.91 8.99
CA TYR A 42 8.69 -4.98 7.99
C TYR A 42 9.28 -3.64 7.62
N LYS A 43 8.50 -2.56 7.78
CA LYS A 43 8.95 -1.18 7.58
C LYS A 43 7.96 -0.20 8.21
N THR A 44 8.50 0.87 8.77
CA THR A 44 7.75 2.03 9.23
C THR A 44 8.33 3.31 8.65
N GLY A 45 7.55 4.40 8.67
CA GLY A 45 8.02 5.72 8.29
C GLY A 45 6.92 6.61 7.71
N PHE A 46 7.21 7.89 7.56
CA PHE A 46 6.25 8.83 6.98
C PHE A 46 6.13 8.68 5.46
N LEU A 47 4.88 8.62 4.98
CA LEU A 47 4.53 8.68 3.56
C LEU A 47 3.41 9.71 3.36
N ALA A 48 3.56 10.59 2.37
CA ALA A 48 2.41 11.32 1.86
C ALA A 48 1.71 10.47 0.82
N ARG A 49 0.41 10.18 0.99
CA ARG A 49 -0.41 9.40 0.05
C ARG A 49 -1.31 10.29 -0.77
N LYS A 50 -1.46 9.96 -2.05
CA LYS A 50 -2.53 10.42 -2.93
C LYS A 50 -3.25 9.23 -3.56
N ILE A 51 -4.58 9.23 -3.51
CA ILE A 51 -5.41 8.24 -4.20
C ILE A 51 -5.57 8.67 -5.66
N HIS A 52 -5.11 7.84 -6.59
CA HIS A 52 -5.11 8.11 -8.03
C HIS A 52 -6.27 7.40 -8.73
N ALA A 53 -6.53 6.15 -8.35
CA ALA A 53 -7.66 5.36 -8.83
C ALA A 53 -8.30 4.59 -7.67
N ASP A 54 -9.63 4.55 -7.70
CA ASP A 54 -10.47 3.75 -6.80
C ASP A 54 -10.54 2.30 -7.33
N MET A 55 -11.37 1.48 -6.69
CA MET A 55 -11.57 0.08 -7.08
C MET A 55 -11.95 -0.04 -8.56
N ASP A 56 -11.53 -1.14 -9.19
CA ASP A 56 -11.60 -1.40 -10.63
C ASP A 56 -10.68 -0.53 -11.50
N GLY A 57 -9.89 0.37 -10.90
CA GLY A 57 -9.02 1.30 -11.62
C GLY A 57 -9.73 2.56 -12.13
N LYS A 58 -10.94 2.84 -11.62
CA LYS A 58 -11.68 4.06 -11.95
C LYS A 58 -10.95 5.28 -11.38
N LYS A 59 -10.76 6.32 -12.18
CA LYS A 59 -10.11 7.55 -11.73
C LYS A 59 -10.90 8.16 -10.56
N THR A 60 -10.26 8.31 -9.39
CA THR A 60 -10.89 8.87 -8.17
C THR A 60 -11.46 10.29 -8.44
N PRO A 61 -12.55 10.80 -7.84
CA PRO A 61 -12.99 12.18 -8.10
C PRO A 61 -11.96 13.25 -7.68
N ARG A 62 -11.82 14.37 -8.42
CA ARG A 62 -10.76 15.40 -8.18
C ARG A 62 -10.69 15.89 -6.73
N GLY A 63 -11.84 16.10 -6.08
CA GLY A 63 -11.93 16.54 -4.68
C GLY A 63 -11.46 15.52 -3.63
N LYS A 64 -11.27 14.25 -4.02
CA LYS A 64 -10.82 13.16 -3.12
C LYS A 64 -9.35 12.76 -3.35
N ARG A 65 -8.65 13.34 -4.34
CA ARG A 65 -7.24 13.01 -4.71
C ARG A 65 -6.17 13.86 -4.00
N GLY A 66 -6.49 14.48 -2.86
CA GLY A 66 -5.53 15.29 -2.11
C GLY A 66 -4.36 14.46 -1.57
N TRP A 67 -3.17 15.06 -1.49
CA TRP A 67 -2.06 14.47 -0.75
C TRP A 67 -2.34 14.59 0.75
N LYS A 68 -2.18 13.50 1.50
CA LYS A 68 -2.30 13.46 2.95
C LYS A 68 -1.11 12.71 3.53
N THR A 69 -0.49 13.24 4.57
CA THR A 69 0.63 12.59 5.26
C THR A 69 0.12 11.57 6.25
N PHE A 70 0.79 10.43 6.30
CA PHE A 70 0.52 9.35 7.23
C PHE A 70 1.83 8.82 7.79
N TYR A 71 1.80 8.32 9.01
CA TYR A 71 2.79 7.36 9.47
C TYR A 71 2.38 5.98 8.95
N ALA A 72 3.20 5.43 8.06
CA ALA A 72 2.95 4.15 7.42
C ALA A 72 3.61 3.02 8.20
N VAL A 73 2.90 1.89 8.35
CA VAL A 73 3.39 0.68 9.01
C VAL A 73 3.04 -0.51 8.12
N LEU A 74 4.04 -1.13 7.51
CA LEU A 74 3.89 -2.39 6.78
C LEU A 74 4.01 -3.53 7.79
N LYS A 75 2.87 -4.09 8.21
CA LYS A 75 2.78 -5.15 9.22
C LYS A 75 2.03 -6.35 8.67
N GLY A 76 2.67 -7.51 8.68
CA GLY A 76 2.19 -8.70 7.98
C GLY A 76 2.01 -8.39 6.48
N THR A 77 0.78 -8.56 5.99
CA THR A 77 0.40 -8.31 4.58
C THR A 77 -0.45 -7.06 4.42
N VAL A 78 -0.34 -6.12 5.36
CA VAL A 78 -1.15 -4.90 5.41
C VAL A 78 -0.25 -3.68 5.59
N LEU A 79 -0.49 -2.65 4.77
CA LEU A 79 0.06 -1.31 4.94
C LEU A 79 -0.96 -0.46 5.69
N TYR A 80 -0.72 -0.24 6.97
CA TYR A 80 -1.51 0.67 7.80
C TYR A 80 -1.02 2.10 7.58
N LEU A 81 -1.96 3.05 7.49
CA LEU A 81 -1.68 4.45 7.24
C LEU A 81 -2.35 5.29 8.31
N GLN A 82 -1.56 5.65 9.32
CA GLN A 82 -2.04 6.33 10.51
C GLN A 82 -1.92 7.83 10.36
N LYS A 83 -3.01 8.56 10.64
CA LYS A 83 -3.09 10.00 10.37
C LYS A 83 -2.50 10.85 11.50
N ASP A 84 -2.61 10.38 12.74
CA ASP A 84 -2.19 11.10 13.95
C ASP A 84 -0.78 10.66 14.40
N GLU A 85 -0.30 11.25 15.50
CA GLU A 85 0.97 10.90 16.14
C GLU A 85 1.03 9.39 16.42
N TYR A 86 1.95 8.69 15.73
CA TYR A 86 2.15 7.25 15.89
C TYR A 86 2.55 6.94 17.34
N LYS A 87 1.79 6.06 17.97
CA LYS A 87 2.09 5.53 19.30
C LYS A 87 2.02 4.00 19.20
N PRO A 88 3.14 3.27 19.40
CA PRO A 88 3.18 1.81 19.28
C PRO A 88 2.09 1.10 20.11
N GLU A 89 1.81 1.62 21.29
CA GLU A 89 0.85 1.08 22.26
C GLU A 89 -0.61 1.46 21.95
N LYS A 90 -0.84 2.38 21.02
CA LYS A 90 -2.19 2.85 20.67
C LYS A 90 -2.82 1.89 19.68
N ALA A 91 -3.98 1.34 20.04
CA ALA A 91 -4.79 0.58 19.10
C ALA A 91 -5.15 1.42 17.87
N LEU A 92 -5.23 0.76 16.71
CA LEU A 92 -5.66 1.41 15.47
C LEU A 92 -7.08 1.96 15.62
N SER A 93 -7.28 3.23 15.24
CA SER A 93 -8.62 3.81 15.20
C SER A 93 -9.42 3.27 14.01
N GLU A 94 -10.75 3.36 14.03
CA GLU A 94 -11.58 2.98 12.88
C GLU A 94 -11.16 3.68 11.58
N ASP A 95 -10.72 4.93 11.67
CA ASP A 95 -10.25 5.68 10.51
C ASP A 95 -8.90 5.17 9.99
N ASP A 96 -8.00 4.69 10.86
CA ASP A 96 -6.76 4.01 10.44
C ASP A 96 -7.08 2.70 9.72
N LEU A 97 -8.07 1.95 10.21
CA LEU A 97 -8.53 0.71 9.59
C LEU A 97 -9.12 0.98 8.19
N LYS A 98 -9.92 2.05 8.02
CA LYS A 98 -10.42 2.47 6.69
C LYS A 98 -9.31 2.86 5.72
N ASN A 99 -8.15 3.29 6.23
CA ASN A 99 -6.99 3.63 5.43
C ASN A 99 -6.04 2.45 5.17
N ALA A 100 -6.27 1.30 5.80
CA ALA A 100 -5.47 0.10 5.61
C ALA A 100 -5.53 -0.39 4.15
N VAL A 101 -4.37 -0.81 3.64
CA VAL A 101 -4.24 -1.32 2.27
C VAL A 101 -3.63 -2.72 2.34
N SER A 102 -4.34 -3.72 1.86
CA SER A 102 -3.74 -5.05 1.68
C SER A 102 -2.69 -5.00 0.58
N VAL A 103 -1.53 -5.59 0.83
CA VAL A 103 -0.45 -5.68 -0.16
C VAL A 103 -0.41 -7.02 -0.89
N HIS A 104 -1.35 -7.93 -0.63
CA HIS A 104 -1.48 -9.15 -1.44
C HIS A 104 -1.65 -8.78 -2.91
N HIS A 105 -0.88 -9.43 -3.77
CA HIS A 105 -0.84 -9.20 -5.22
C HIS A 105 -0.60 -7.74 -5.64
N ALA A 106 -0.10 -6.89 -4.75
CA ALA A 106 0.19 -5.51 -5.08
C ALA A 106 1.56 -5.38 -5.78
N LEU A 107 1.67 -4.39 -6.65
CA LEU A 107 2.93 -4.02 -7.28
C LEU A 107 3.24 -2.55 -6.99
N ALA A 108 4.38 -2.32 -6.36
CA ALA A 108 4.98 -1.00 -6.16
C ALA A 108 6.08 -0.78 -7.19
N LEU A 109 6.08 0.38 -7.85
CA LEU A 109 7.13 0.81 -8.78
C LEU A 109 7.40 2.30 -8.61
N LYS A 110 8.57 2.78 -9.04
CA LYS A 110 8.81 4.22 -9.17
C LYS A 110 7.78 4.84 -10.13
N ALA A 111 7.18 5.96 -9.74
CA ALA A 111 6.22 6.68 -10.57
C ALA A 111 6.95 7.56 -11.60
N THR A 112 7.52 6.94 -12.63
CA THR A 112 8.26 7.64 -13.70
C THR A 112 7.38 8.61 -14.50
N ASP A 113 6.07 8.39 -14.50
CA ASP A 113 5.05 9.22 -15.13
C ASP A 113 4.53 10.37 -14.25
N TYR A 114 5.14 10.59 -13.07
CA TYR A 114 4.70 11.62 -12.12
C TYR A 114 5.86 12.53 -11.68
N GLU A 115 5.95 13.71 -12.29
CA GLU A 115 7.08 14.63 -12.08
C GLU A 115 6.79 15.76 -11.08
N LYS A 116 5.53 15.87 -10.60
CA LYS A 116 5.13 16.99 -9.73
C LYS A 116 5.73 16.96 -8.33
N ARG A 117 6.24 15.80 -7.91
CA ARG A 117 6.92 15.61 -6.62
C ARG A 117 8.03 14.57 -6.81
N PRO A 118 9.19 14.74 -6.15
CA PRO A 118 10.26 13.74 -6.16
C PRO A 118 9.87 12.53 -5.31
N ASN A 119 10.61 11.44 -5.47
CA ASN A 119 10.57 10.26 -4.58
C ASN A 119 9.16 9.64 -4.47
N VAL A 120 8.43 9.62 -5.59
CA VAL A 120 7.08 9.05 -5.66
C VAL A 120 7.13 7.61 -6.16
N LEU A 121 6.59 6.70 -5.36
CA LEU A 121 6.25 5.35 -5.79
C LEU A 121 4.76 5.24 -6.10
N LYS A 122 4.43 4.40 -7.07
CA LYS A 122 3.07 4.01 -7.49
C LYS A 122 2.80 2.60 -6.99
N LEU A 123 1.81 2.46 -6.12
CA LEU A 123 1.30 1.18 -5.64
C LEU A 123 -0.01 0.85 -6.33
N LYS A 124 -0.06 -0.28 -7.04
CA LYS A 124 -1.29 -0.84 -7.62
C LYS A 124 -1.67 -2.11 -6.86
N THR A 125 -2.88 -2.18 -6.33
CA THR A 125 -3.36 -3.31 -5.52
C THR A 125 -4.12 -4.35 -6.37
N ALA A 126 -4.40 -5.52 -5.76
CA ALA A 126 -5.15 -6.61 -6.38
C ALA A 126 -6.49 -6.19 -7.01
N ASP A 127 -7.19 -5.25 -6.37
CA ASP A 127 -8.47 -4.68 -6.80
C ASP A 127 -8.33 -3.43 -7.69
N TRP A 128 -7.13 -3.22 -8.24
CA TRP A 128 -6.80 -2.18 -9.21
C TRP A 128 -6.88 -0.74 -8.71
N ARG A 129 -6.98 -0.52 -7.39
CA ARG A 129 -6.72 0.82 -6.83
C ARG A 129 -5.28 1.23 -7.15
N VAL A 130 -5.09 2.52 -7.34
CA VAL A 130 -3.77 3.11 -7.57
C VAL A 130 -3.52 4.18 -6.53
N PHE A 131 -2.44 4.03 -5.79
CA PHE A 131 -1.96 5.01 -4.83
C PHE A 131 -0.61 5.55 -5.30
N LEU A 132 -0.40 6.84 -5.09
CA LEU A 132 0.91 7.46 -5.15
C LEU A 132 1.36 7.73 -3.72
N PHE A 133 2.59 7.32 -3.39
CA PHE A 133 3.20 7.61 -2.11
C PHE A 133 4.51 8.37 -2.34
N GLN A 134 4.64 9.52 -1.68
CA GLN A 134 5.88 10.27 -1.64
C GLN A 134 6.67 9.87 -0.39
N ALA A 135 7.89 9.39 -0.59
CA ALA A 135 8.86 9.12 0.47
C ALA A 135 9.78 10.34 0.71
N GLN A 136 10.56 10.28 1.79
CA GLN A 136 11.45 11.37 2.20
C GLN A 136 12.68 11.51 1.31
N SER A 137 13.23 10.39 0.82
CA SER A 137 14.39 10.33 -0.07
C SER A 137 14.22 9.26 -1.16
N THR A 138 15.16 9.19 -2.09
CA THR A 138 15.20 8.14 -3.12
C THR A 138 15.40 6.77 -2.47
N GLU A 139 16.30 6.68 -1.49
CA GLU A 139 16.63 5.45 -0.77
C GLU A 139 15.42 4.92 0.00
N GLU A 140 14.69 5.82 0.67
CA GLU A 140 13.45 5.46 1.36
C GLU A 140 12.37 4.98 0.38
N MET A 141 12.25 5.62 -0.79
CA MET A 141 11.31 5.20 -1.83
C MET A 141 11.64 3.78 -2.32
N GLU A 142 12.91 3.51 -2.67
CA GLU A 142 13.34 2.20 -3.15
C GLU A 142 13.19 1.12 -2.06
N LEU A 143 13.44 1.47 -0.80
CA LEU A 143 13.25 0.57 0.32
C LEU A 143 11.76 0.24 0.55
N TRP A 144 10.85 1.22 0.45
CA TRP A 144 9.41 0.98 0.48
C TRP A 144 8.97 0.07 -0.67
N ILE A 145 9.43 0.33 -1.89
CA ILE A 145 9.14 -0.50 -3.07
C ILE A 145 9.57 -1.95 -2.83
N THR A 146 10.82 -2.14 -2.38
CA THR A 146 11.40 -3.46 -2.14
C THR A 146 10.63 -4.22 -1.06
N LYS A 147 10.36 -3.61 0.10
CA LYS A 147 9.66 -4.27 1.21
C LYS A 147 8.22 -4.63 0.84
N ILE A 148 7.48 -3.73 0.21
CA ILE A 148 6.09 -4.00 -0.21
C ILE A 148 6.04 -5.15 -1.22
N ASN A 149 6.88 -5.09 -2.27
CA ASN A 149 6.90 -6.12 -3.30
C ASN A 149 7.37 -7.47 -2.75
N CYS A 150 8.33 -7.47 -1.81
CA CYS A 150 8.82 -8.68 -1.19
C CYS A 150 7.75 -9.36 -0.33
N VAL A 151 7.02 -8.59 0.50
CA VAL A 151 5.87 -9.10 1.25
C VAL A 151 4.83 -9.70 0.28
N ALA A 152 4.51 -8.98 -0.80
CA ALA A 152 3.54 -9.46 -1.79
C ALA A 152 4.01 -10.75 -2.50
N ALA A 153 5.28 -10.83 -2.90
CA ALA A 153 5.85 -12.01 -3.56
C ALA A 153 5.85 -13.25 -2.64
N VAL A 154 6.27 -13.07 -1.39
CA VAL A 154 6.40 -14.15 -0.40
C VAL A 154 5.03 -14.65 0.08
N PHE A 155 4.09 -13.74 0.33
CA PHE A 155 2.88 -14.09 1.08
C PHE A 155 1.61 -14.19 0.23
N SER A 156 1.56 -13.72 -1.03
CA SER A 156 0.31 -13.83 -1.81
C SER A 156 -0.02 -15.28 -2.17
N ALA A 157 -1.22 -15.73 -1.82
CA ALA A 157 -1.73 -17.03 -2.23
C ALA A 157 -1.96 -17.12 -3.76
N PRO A 158 -2.01 -18.32 -4.36
CA PRO A 158 -2.32 -18.48 -5.77
C PRO A 158 -3.70 -17.89 -6.15
N PRO A 159 -3.87 -17.32 -7.36
CA PRO A 159 -5.18 -16.91 -7.87
C PRO A 159 -6.19 -18.06 -7.86
N PHE A 160 -7.47 -17.75 -7.68
CA PHE A 160 -8.52 -18.76 -7.79
C PHE A 160 -8.57 -19.34 -9.22
N PRO A 161 -8.95 -20.63 -9.37
CA PRO A 161 -9.25 -21.18 -10.69
C PRO A 161 -10.29 -20.32 -11.41
N ALA A 162 -10.15 -20.15 -12.72
CA ALA A 162 -11.12 -19.40 -13.51
C ALA A 162 -12.52 -20.04 -13.36
N ALA A 163 -13.54 -19.23 -13.15
CA ALA A 163 -14.92 -19.72 -13.03
C ALA A 163 -15.33 -20.43 -14.33
N ILE A 164 -15.75 -21.70 -14.20
CA ILE A 164 -16.23 -22.53 -15.30
C ILE A 164 -17.52 -21.88 -15.84
N GLY A 165 -17.45 -21.24 -17.01
CA GLY A 165 -18.60 -20.59 -17.67
C GLY A 165 -18.37 -19.16 -18.18
N SER A 166 -17.30 -18.48 -17.77
CA SER A 166 -16.98 -17.09 -18.16
C SER A 166 -16.20 -16.97 -19.49
N GLN A 167 -16.65 -17.64 -20.56
CA GLN A 167 -15.84 -17.76 -21.79
C GLN A 167 -16.16 -16.73 -22.89
N LYS A 168 -17.06 -15.77 -22.67
CA LYS A 168 -17.44 -14.81 -23.73
C LYS A 168 -16.74 -13.45 -23.67
N LYS A 169 -16.20 -13.04 -22.52
CA LYS A 169 -15.59 -11.70 -22.34
C LYS A 169 -14.45 -11.75 -21.35
N PHE A 170 -13.45 -10.90 -21.56
CA PHE A 170 -12.36 -10.72 -20.61
C PHE A 170 -12.88 -10.12 -19.30
N SER A 171 -12.61 -10.83 -18.20
CA SER A 171 -12.79 -10.34 -16.83
C SER A 171 -11.50 -10.59 -16.06
N ARG A 172 -11.10 -9.63 -15.23
CA ARG A 172 -9.92 -9.78 -14.38
C ARG A 172 -10.17 -10.93 -13.37
N PRO A 173 -9.20 -11.84 -13.18
CA PRO A 173 -9.30 -12.87 -12.16
C PRO A 173 -9.46 -12.26 -10.77
N LEU A 174 -10.23 -12.94 -9.91
CA LEU A 174 -10.31 -12.59 -8.50
C LEU A 174 -9.05 -13.10 -7.79
N LEU A 175 -8.39 -12.21 -7.07
CA LEU A 175 -7.16 -12.49 -6.33
C LEU A 175 -7.46 -12.50 -4.83
N PRO A 176 -7.11 -13.56 -4.09
CA PRO A 176 -7.40 -13.66 -2.66
C PRO A 176 -6.52 -12.72 -1.82
N ALA A 177 -7.10 -12.10 -0.80
CA ALA A 177 -6.35 -11.39 0.24
C ALA A 177 -5.85 -12.34 1.36
N THR A 178 -5.34 -13.52 0.99
CA THR A 178 -4.88 -14.54 1.94
C THR A 178 -3.41 -14.90 1.77
N THR A 179 -2.82 -15.34 2.87
CA THR A 179 -1.44 -15.80 2.90
C THR A 179 -1.29 -17.17 2.23
N THR A 180 -0.27 -17.33 1.38
CA THR A 180 0.08 -18.60 0.76
C THR A 180 0.46 -19.66 1.80
N LYS A 181 0.15 -20.92 1.49
CA LYS A 181 0.59 -22.10 2.26
C LYS A 181 1.79 -22.81 1.62
N LEU A 182 2.26 -22.32 0.47
CA LEU A 182 3.37 -22.89 -0.27
C LEU A 182 4.71 -22.63 0.42
N THR A 183 5.68 -23.53 0.25
CA THR A 183 7.07 -23.27 0.65
C THR A 183 7.69 -22.18 -0.24
N LYS A 184 8.91 -21.72 0.09
CA LYS A 184 9.63 -20.71 -0.70
C LYS A 184 9.85 -21.20 -2.14
N GLU A 185 10.22 -22.46 -2.30
CA GLU A 185 10.53 -23.11 -3.57
C GLU A 185 9.26 -23.31 -4.41
N GLU A 186 8.18 -23.77 -3.78
CA GLU A 186 6.88 -23.94 -4.41
C GLU A 186 6.28 -22.60 -4.85
N GLN A 187 6.39 -21.57 -4.00
CA GLN A 187 5.95 -20.21 -4.31
C GLN A 187 6.73 -19.64 -5.50
N LEU A 188 8.05 -19.81 -5.53
CA LEU A 188 8.89 -19.39 -6.65
C LEU A 188 8.47 -20.10 -7.95
N LYS A 189 8.35 -21.42 -7.92
CA LYS A 189 7.93 -22.23 -9.08
C LYS A 189 6.54 -21.83 -9.59
N SER A 190 5.62 -21.52 -8.67
CA SER A 190 4.27 -21.03 -8.99
C SER A 190 4.34 -19.69 -9.73
N HIS A 191 5.13 -18.73 -9.24
CA HIS A 191 5.30 -17.42 -9.88
C HIS A 191 6.01 -17.52 -11.23
N GLU A 192 7.01 -18.40 -11.38
CA GLU A 192 7.68 -18.67 -12.67
C GLU A 192 6.71 -19.26 -13.70
N THR A 193 5.89 -20.22 -13.26
CA THR A 193 4.85 -20.83 -14.11
C THR A 193 3.86 -19.77 -14.57
N LYS A 194 3.42 -18.90 -13.66
CA LYS A 194 2.50 -17.79 -13.99
C LYS A 194 3.14 -16.77 -14.92
N LEU A 195 4.40 -16.41 -14.70
CA LEU A 195 5.12 -15.51 -15.60
C LEU A 195 5.17 -16.06 -17.03
N LYS A 196 5.50 -17.35 -17.19
CA LYS A 196 5.52 -18.02 -18.50
C LYS A 196 4.13 -18.03 -19.15
N GLN A 197 3.09 -18.35 -18.37
CA GLN A 197 1.71 -18.35 -18.85
C GLN A 197 1.28 -16.97 -19.34
N ILE A 198 1.43 -15.92 -18.51
CA ILE A 198 1.02 -14.56 -18.84
C ILE A 198 1.84 -14.00 -20.01
N SER A 199 3.13 -14.30 -20.09
CA SER A 199 3.97 -13.87 -21.22
C SER A 199 3.51 -14.49 -22.55
N THR A 200 3.11 -15.77 -22.53
CA THR A 200 2.56 -16.45 -23.71
C THR A 200 1.21 -15.85 -24.10
N GLU A 201 0.30 -15.70 -23.13
CA GLU A 201 -1.03 -15.11 -23.38
C GLU A 201 -0.94 -13.66 -23.90
N LEU A 202 0.01 -12.87 -23.41
CA LEU A 202 0.25 -11.50 -23.90
C LEU A 202 0.75 -11.48 -25.34
N ALA A 203 1.67 -12.39 -25.69
CA ALA A 203 2.18 -12.51 -27.05
C ALA A 203 1.07 -12.94 -28.02
N GLU A 204 0.27 -13.94 -27.65
CA GLU A 204 -0.90 -14.38 -28.41
C GLU A 204 -1.92 -13.24 -28.57
N HIS A 205 -2.27 -12.55 -27.49
CA HIS A 205 -3.19 -11.41 -27.52
C HIS A 205 -2.73 -10.34 -28.51
N ARG A 206 -1.44 -10.01 -28.49
CA ARG A 206 -0.86 -9.01 -29.40
C ARG A 206 -0.73 -9.46 -30.85
N SER A 207 -0.75 -10.76 -31.14
CA SER A 207 -0.75 -11.28 -32.52
C SER A 207 -2.10 -11.13 -33.25
N TYR A 208 -3.19 -10.86 -32.52
CA TYR A 208 -4.53 -10.67 -33.08
C TYR A 208 -5.12 -9.30 -32.71
N PRO A 209 -4.54 -8.18 -33.19
CA PRO A 209 -5.09 -6.86 -32.94
C PRO A 209 -6.47 -6.69 -33.62
N PRO A 210 -7.42 -5.96 -33.01
CA PRO A 210 -8.74 -5.73 -33.61
C PRO A 210 -8.61 -4.89 -34.88
N ASP A 211 -9.42 -5.22 -35.90
CA ASP A 211 -9.45 -4.46 -37.15
C ASP A 211 -9.98 -3.03 -36.91
N LYS A 212 -9.48 -2.06 -37.69
CA LYS A 212 -9.82 -0.63 -37.60
C LYS A 212 -11.30 -0.36 -37.79
N LYS A 213 -12.04 -1.28 -38.42
CA LYS A 213 -13.48 -1.19 -38.70
C LYS A 213 -14.37 -1.76 -37.59
N VAL A 214 -13.79 -2.31 -36.53
CA VAL A 214 -14.50 -2.99 -35.44
C VAL A 214 -15.16 -1.98 -34.49
N LYS A 215 -16.22 -2.42 -33.81
CA LYS A 215 -16.95 -1.63 -32.79
C LYS A 215 -16.01 -1.17 -31.67
N SER A 216 -16.17 0.08 -31.22
CA SER A 216 -15.37 0.68 -30.12
C SER A 216 -15.25 -0.21 -28.88
N LYS A 217 -16.33 -0.92 -28.52
CA LYS A 217 -16.39 -1.78 -27.33
C LYS A 217 -15.37 -2.93 -27.37
N GLU A 218 -15.12 -3.52 -28.53
CA GLU A 218 -14.18 -4.63 -28.68
C GLU A 218 -12.73 -4.12 -28.65
N VAL A 219 -12.48 -2.93 -29.22
CA VAL A 219 -11.19 -2.24 -29.09
C VAL A 219 -10.88 -1.92 -27.62
N ASP A 220 -11.87 -1.47 -26.86
CA ASP A 220 -11.73 -1.18 -25.42
C ASP A 220 -11.46 -2.46 -24.61
N GLU A 221 -12.13 -3.57 -24.95
CA GLU A 221 -11.90 -4.88 -24.32
C GLU A 221 -10.49 -5.40 -24.62
N TYR A 222 -10.03 -5.29 -25.87
CA TYR A 222 -8.66 -5.64 -26.25
C TYR A 222 -7.63 -4.83 -25.46
N LYS A 223 -7.79 -3.51 -25.36
CA LYS A 223 -6.90 -2.64 -24.58
C LYS A 223 -6.91 -2.97 -23.10
N MET A 224 -8.08 -3.33 -22.55
CA MET A 224 -8.21 -3.72 -21.15
C MET A 224 -7.45 -5.01 -20.85
N LYS A 225 -7.57 -6.01 -21.73
CA LYS A 225 -6.85 -7.28 -21.60
C LYS A 225 -5.35 -7.09 -21.78
N ASP A 226 -4.92 -6.31 -22.77
CA ASP A 226 -3.49 -5.99 -22.99
C ASP A 226 -2.85 -5.33 -21.76
N HIS A 227 -3.49 -4.28 -21.23
CA HIS A 227 -3.01 -3.59 -20.03
C HIS A 227 -2.99 -4.49 -18.79
N TYR A 228 -3.95 -5.41 -18.65
CA TYR A 228 -3.94 -6.41 -17.58
C TYR A 228 -2.74 -7.35 -17.70
N LEU A 229 -2.55 -7.95 -18.88
CA LEU A 229 -1.50 -8.93 -19.11
C LEU A 229 -0.11 -8.31 -18.99
N GLU A 230 0.10 -7.10 -19.51
CA GLU A 230 1.35 -6.35 -19.33
C GLU A 230 1.64 -6.10 -17.84
N PHE A 231 0.64 -5.61 -17.08
CA PHE A 231 0.79 -5.36 -15.65
C PHE A 231 1.14 -6.64 -14.87
N GLU A 232 0.44 -7.74 -15.15
CA GLU A 232 0.67 -9.03 -14.49
C GLU A 232 2.04 -9.61 -14.84
N LYS A 233 2.48 -9.46 -16.10
CA LYS A 233 3.83 -9.86 -16.53
C LYS A 233 4.88 -9.16 -15.68
N THR A 234 4.84 -7.83 -15.61
CA THR A 234 5.78 -7.04 -14.78
C THR A 234 5.69 -7.44 -13.31
N ARG A 235 4.49 -7.67 -12.77
CA ARG A 235 4.32 -8.08 -11.38
C ARG A 235 5.03 -9.40 -11.10
N TYR A 236 4.83 -10.41 -11.93
CA TYR A 236 5.48 -11.72 -11.75
C TYR A 236 6.99 -11.69 -12.04
N GLU A 237 7.46 -10.86 -12.97
CA GLU A 237 8.90 -10.62 -13.18
C GLU A 237 9.57 -10.13 -11.89
N VAL A 238 8.97 -9.12 -11.24
CA VAL A 238 9.45 -8.58 -9.97
C VAL A 238 9.40 -9.62 -8.86
N TYR A 239 8.31 -10.38 -8.76
CA TYR A 239 8.16 -11.39 -7.70
C TYR A 239 9.18 -12.53 -7.82
N VAL A 240 9.36 -13.04 -9.04
CA VAL A 240 10.35 -14.09 -9.32
C VAL A 240 11.75 -13.61 -8.97
N LYS A 241 12.11 -12.38 -9.38
CA LYS A 241 13.39 -11.77 -9.04
C LYS A 241 13.61 -11.72 -7.52
N LEU A 242 12.66 -11.18 -6.77
CA LEU A 242 12.77 -11.03 -5.31
C LEU A 242 12.85 -12.38 -4.57
N LEU A 243 12.13 -13.40 -5.02
CA LEU A 243 12.20 -14.72 -4.42
C LEU A 243 13.54 -15.42 -4.69
N LYS A 244 14.14 -15.21 -5.87
CA LYS A 244 15.49 -15.70 -6.20
C LYS A 244 16.58 -14.99 -5.38
N GLU A 245 16.38 -13.71 -5.08
CA GLU A 245 17.31 -12.89 -4.30
C GLU A 245 17.21 -13.10 -2.77
N GLY A 246 16.34 -14.01 -2.29
CA GLY A 246 16.27 -14.40 -0.88
C GLY A 246 14.86 -14.33 -0.27
N GLY A 247 13.92 -13.62 -0.89
CA GLY A 247 12.54 -13.53 -0.41
C GLY A 247 12.46 -13.06 1.05
N LYS A 248 12.06 -13.94 1.99
CA LYS A 248 11.92 -13.60 3.41
C LYS A 248 13.18 -13.01 4.05
N GLU A 249 14.37 -13.41 3.60
CA GLU A 249 15.64 -12.89 4.11
C GLU A 249 15.79 -11.37 3.85
N LEU A 250 15.25 -10.89 2.73
CA LEU A 250 15.22 -9.46 2.39
C LEU A 250 14.29 -8.66 3.31
N LEU A 251 13.36 -9.31 4.00
CA LEU A 251 12.48 -8.66 4.97
C LEU A 251 13.19 -8.37 6.29
N SER A 252 14.14 -9.22 6.70
CA SER A 252 14.91 -9.07 7.95
C SER A 252 16.18 -8.21 7.83
N ALA A 253 16.76 -8.08 6.64
CA ALA A 253 18.13 -7.57 6.46
C ALA A 253 18.41 -6.09 6.84
N ASN A 254 17.39 -5.26 7.12
CA ASN A 254 17.56 -3.80 7.21
C ASN A 254 17.25 -3.19 8.59
N GLU A 255 17.06 -4.00 9.63
CA GLU A 255 16.87 -3.49 11.02
C GLU A 255 18.17 -2.93 11.62
N ASN A 256 19.34 -3.23 11.05
CA ASN A 256 20.63 -2.94 11.68
C ASN A 256 21.19 -1.52 11.50
N ASP A 257 20.57 -0.64 10.70
CA ASP A 257 21.21 0.64 10.34
C ASP A 257 20.48 1.92 10.79
N ASN A 258 19.44 1.83 11.65
CA ASN A 258 18.72 3.06 12.05
C ASN A 258 18.27 3.19 13.51
N SER A 259 18.94 2.52 14.46
CA SER A 259 18.74 2.77 15.90
C SER A 259 19.90 3.54 16.57
N GLY A 260 20.86 4.03 15.79
CA GLY A 260 22.00 4.81 16.27
C GLY A 260 21.76 6.32 16.31
N LEU A 261 20.65 6.80 16.90
CA LEU A 261 20.62 8.19 17.38
C LEU A 261 21.68 8.30 18.47
N LYS A 262 22.88 8.76 18.09
CA LYS A 262 23.99 9.01 18.99
C LYS A 262 23.48 9.88 20.14
N LYS A 263 23.39 9.27 21.33
CA LYS A 263 23.28 9.99 22.60
C LYS A 263 24.49 10.91 22.67
N SER A 264 24.28 12.21 22.44
CA SER A 264 25.26 13.22 22.79
C SER A 264 25.48 13.15 24.30
N HIS A 265 26.66 12.68 24.68
CA HIS A 265 27.14 12.68 26.04
C HIS A 265 27.20 14.11 26.59
N SER A 266 26.77 14.22 27.84
CA SER A 266 26.65 15.43 28.65
C SER A 266 27.96 16.19 28.87
N SER A 267 27.85 17.44 29.32
CA SER A 267 28.77 18.03 30.29
C SER A 267 28.01 18.97 31.25
N PRO A 268 28.54 19.21 32.47
CA PRO A 268 27.81 19.02 33.72
C PRO A 268 27.19 20.29 34.31
N SER A 269 26.29 20.09 35.27
CA SER A 269 25.72 21.11 36.15
C SER A 269 26.81 21.91 36.87
N LEU A 270 26.82 23.23 36.68
CA LEU A 270 27.59 24.18 37.49
C LEU A 270 26.72 24.62 38.66
N THR A 271 27.29 24.51 39.86
CA THR A 271 26.71 24.91 41.14
C THR A 271 26.42 26.41 41.19
N GLN A 272 25.35 26.73 41.89
CA GLN A 272 24.80 28.05 42.18
C GLN A 272 25.67 28.75 43.23
N ASP A 273 26.16 29.97 42.96
CA ASP A 273 26.35 30.97 44.02
C ASP A 273 26.47 32.43 43.50
N SER A 274 25.75 33.30 44.23
CA SER A 274 25.81 34.77 44.37
C SER A 274 26.14 35.71 43.18
N SER A 275 25.14 36.51 42.79
CA SER A 275 25.25 37.83 42.12
C SER A 275 25.89 38.91 43.01
N PRO A 276 26.14 40.20 42.59
CA PRO A 276 25.80 40.87 41.32
C PRO A 276 26.89 41.83 40.74
N SER A 277 26.75 42.27 39.48
CA SER A 277 26.97 43.69 39.10
C SER A 277 26.59 43.98 37.64
N SER A 278 25.67 44.95 37.52
CA SER A 278 25.44 45.90 36.42
C SER A 278 26.02 45.61 35.02
N ALA A 279 25.16 45.22 34.08
CA ALA A 279 25.35 45.48 32.65
C ALA A 279 24.11 46.16 32.06
N LYS A 280 24.30 47.41 31.64
CA LYS A 280 23.27 48.30 31.08
C LYS A 280 22.77 47.77 29.73
N VAL A 281 21.47 47.49 29.65
CA VAL A 281 20.76 47.23 28.39
C VAL A 281 20.57 48.55 27.64
N LYS A 282 21.29 48.76 26.54
CA LYS A 282 21.00 49.83 25.57
C LYS A 282 19.81 49.41 24.71
N ARG A 283 18.67 50.09 24.89
CA ARG A 283 17.53 50.04 23.96
C ARG A 283 17.89 50.86 22.73
N ASN A 284 17.91 50.24 21.55
CA ASN A 284 17.91 50.98 20.28
C ASN A 284 16.47 51.36 19.96
N VAL A 285 16.20 52.66 20.07
CA VAL A 285 15.02 53.32 19.49
C VAL A 285 15.32 53.56 18.02
N SER A 286 14.49 53.01 17.13
CA SER A 286 14.48 53.32 15.70
C SER A 286 13.17 54.03 15.39
N GLU A 287 13.23 55.34 15.20
CA GLU A 287 12.14 56.14 14.64
C GLU A 287 12.20 56.17 13.10
N ARG A 288 11.02 56.36 12.48
CA ARG A 288 10.73 56.72 11.08
C ARG A 288 10.69 55.55 10.09
N LYS A 289 9.72 55.43 9.18
CA LYS A 289 8.66 56.35 8.70
C LYS A 289 7.62 55.49 7.97
N ASP A 290 6.34 55.77 8.17
CA ASP A 290 5.25 55.16 7.41
C ASP A 290 5.33 55.56 5.92
N TYR A 291 5.33 54.59 5.02
CA TYR A 291 5.05 54.81 3.61
C TYR A 291 3.94 53.86 3.17
N ARG A 292 2.75 54.43 2.98
CA ARG A 292 1.56 53.77 2.43
C ARG A 292 1.57 53.95 0.92
N PRO A 293 1.56 52.89 0.10
CA PRO A 293 1.32 53.03 -1.33
C PRO A 293 -0.17 53.23 -1.59
N GLU A 294 -0.53 54.32 -2.28
CA GLU A 294 -1.87 54.55 -2.80
C GLU A 294 -2.19 53.64 -3.99
N THR A 295 -3.47 53.30 -4.12
CA THR A 295 -4.03 52.44 -5.16
C THR A 295 -4.42 53.28 -6.39
N PRO A 296 -4.15 52.83 -7.62
CA PRO A 296 -4.72 53.46 -8.81
C PRO A 296 -6.14 52.96 -9.07
N SER A 297 -7.08 53.90 -9.07
CA SER A 297 -8.46 53.75 -9.52
C SER A 297 -8.51 53.68 -11.05
N ILE A 298 -9.09 52.62 -11.63
CA ILE A 298 -9.46 52.57 -13.05
C ILE A 298 -10.98 52.49 -13.13
N LYS A 299 -11.56 53.57 -13.64
CA LYS A 299 -12.98 53.71 -13.97
C LYS A 299 -13.31 52.92 -15.24
N GLN A 300 -14.49 52.32 -15.21
CA GLN A 300 -15.20 51.76 -16.36
C GLN A 300 -15.41 52.83 -17.45
N LYS A 301 -15.32 52.40 -18.72
CA LYS A 301 -15.97 53.09 -19.83
C LYS A 301 -16.86 52.10 -20.56
N VAL A 302 -18.16 52.33 -20.45
CA VAL A 302 -19.23 51.73 -21.23
C VAL A 302 -19.31 52.50 -22.55
N THR A 303 -19.32 51.77 -23.65
CA THR A 303 -20.00 52.08 -24.91
C THR A 303 -20.18 50.78 -25.66
#